data_AF-A0A5E4PZ76-F1
#
_entry.id   AF-A0A5E4PZ76-F1
#
_cell.length_a   1.000
_cell.length_b   1.000
_cell.length_c   1.000
_cell.angle_alpha   90.00
_cell.angle_beta   90.00
_cell.angle_gamma   90.00
#
_symmetry.space_group_name_H-M   'P 1'
#
loop_
_entity.id
_entity.type
_entity.pdbx_description
1 polymer ?
#
loop_
_entity_poly.entity_id
_entity_poly.type
_entity_poly.pdbx_seq_one_letter_code
_entity_poly.pdbx_strand_id
1 'polypeptide(L)'
;MKSNFLLPNNQRFVELDKSPRIFSLLHRIFVGEPLEDLKRNAIASGVTEDDFQAFLVYAGGVFANSGNYKGFGDTKFVPNLSDGSFELIVKSSKAYKNDSTHLSKLWQNTRSTIYSITPRLTSLGLADKGVTTYFSSNCTESDSNLVNDWMKTKRIEAYMCRTFKTTAEDGMWKRHQSLHSQWIKRNTRVPTLK
;
A
#
# COMPACT_ATOMS: atom_id res chain seq x y z
N MET A 1 12.27 -29.75 12.15
CA MET A 1 12.05 -28.97 10.91
C MET A 1 11.73 -27.53 11.27
N LYS A 2 12.57 -26.58 10.88
CA LYS A 2 12.27 -25.14 11.03
C LYS A 2 11.20 -24.80 9.99
N SER A 3 9.93 -24.69 10.38
CA SER A 3 8.89 -24.24 9.45
C SER A 3 9.00 -22.72 9.32
N ASN A 4 9.78 -22.26 8.36
CA ASN A 4 9.70 -20.90 7.86
C ASN A 4 8.38 -20.77 7.10
N PHE A 5 7.29 -20.44 7.82
CA PHE A 5 6.04 -20.01 7.20
C PHE A 5 6.23 -18.59 6.66
N LEU A 6 7.01 -18.48 5.57
CA LEU A 6 6.74 -17.45 4.60
C LEU A 6 5.39 -17.84 4.00
N LEU A 7 4.37 -17.03 4.28
CA LEU A 7 3.00 -17.26 3.81
C LEU A 7 3.04 -17.60 2.30
N PRO A 8 2.40 -18.68 1.86
CA PRO A 8 2.46 -19.07 0.46
C PRO A 8 1.92 -17.95 -0.43
N ASN A 9 2.48 -17.87 -1.63
CA ASN A 9 2.36 -16.88 -2.71
C ASN A 9 0.97 -16.32 -3.10
N ASN A 10 -0.11 -16.60 -2.36
CA ASN A 10 -1.50 -16.28 -2.69
C ASN A 10 -2.24 -15.36 -1.71
N GLN A 11 -1.56 -14.74 -0.75
CA GLN A 11 -2.09 -13.57 -0.05
C GLN A 11 -1.46 -12.32 -0.64
N ARG A 12 -2.05 -11.80 -1.72
CA ARG A 12 -1.56 -10.63 -2.45
C ARG A 12 -2.54 -9.47 -2.38
N PHE A 13 -2.92 -9.07 -1.16
CA PHE A 13 -3.57 -7.79 -0.93
C PHE A 13 -2.66 -6.96 -0.04
N VAL A 14 -1.53 -6.54 -0.61
CA VAL A 14 -0.62 -5.59 0.02
C VAL A 14 -1.16 -4.19 -0.28
N GLU A 15 -2.27 -3.82 0.36
CA GLU A 15 -2.61 -2.42 0.45
C GLU A 15 -1.63 -1.80 1.44
N LEU A 16 -0.52 -1.23 0.94
CA LEU A 16 0.20 -0.23 1.73
C LEU A 16 -0.81 0.84 2.11
N ASP A 17 -0.70 1.41 3.31
CA ASP A 17 -1.62 2.42 3.88
C ASP A 17 -1.99 3.57 2.92
N LYS A 18 -1.19 3.78 1.88
CA LYS A 18 -1.37 4.80 0.85
C LYS A 18 -1.64 4.29 -0.57
N SER A 19 -1.53 2.99 -0.85
CA SER A 19 -1.87 2.39 -2.16
C SER A 19 -3.34 2.60 -2.54
N PRO A 20 -4.33 2.44 -1.64
CA PRO A 20 -5.73 2.74 -1.96
C PRO A 20 -5.96 4.19 -2.39
N ARG A 21 -5.15 5.13 -1.87
CA ARG A 21 -5.22 6.55 -2.24
C ARG A 21 -4.65 6.78 -3.64
N ILE A 22 -3.56 6.09 -4.01
CA ILE A 22 -3.00 6.11 -5.36
C ILE A 22 -4.03 5.55 -6.35
N PHE A 23 -4.66 4.41 -6.03
CA PHE A 23 -5.73 3.84 -6.84
C PHE A 23 -6.89 4.82 -7.00
N SER A 24 -7.38 5.40 -5.89
CA SER A 24 -8.46 6.40 -5.91
C SER A 24 -8.12 7.60 -6.80
N LEU A 25 -6.88 8.10 -6.75
CA LEU A 25 -6.40 9.20 -7.58
C LEU A 25 -6.48 8.84 -9.07
N LEU A 26 -5.84 7.73 -9.44
CA LEU A 26 -5.78 7.28 -10.84
C LEU A 26 -7.18 6.96 -11.37
N HIS A 27 -7.98 6.20 -10.61
CA HIS A 27 -9.33 5.81 -10.98
C HIS A 27 -10.22 7.03 -11.23
N ARG A 28 -10.16 8.05 -10.37
CA ARG A 28 -10.93 9.30 -10.57
C ARG A 28 -10.54 10.02 -11.86
N ILE A 29 -9.25 10.06 -12.18
CA ILE A 29 -8.74 10.68 -13.40
C ILE A 29 -9.29 9.94 -14.63
N PHE A 30 -9.15 8.61 -14.70
CA PHE A 30 -9.56 7.83 -15.87
C PHE A 30 -11.08 7.67 -16.04
N VAL A 31 -11.85 7.72 -14.95
CA VAL A 31 -13.33 7.69 -15.04
C VAL A 31 -13.91 9.07 -15.38
N GLY A 32 -13.18 10.15 -15.09
CA GLY A 32 -13.66 11.51 -15.29
C GLY A 32 -13.81 11.93 -16.75
N GLU A 33 -13.03 11.35 -17.67
CA GLU A 33 -13.02 11.68 -19.09
C GLU A 33 -12.39 10.57 -19.96
N PRO A 34 -12.65 10.55 -21.28
CA PRO A 34 -11.93 9.69 -22.21
C PRO A 34 -10.41 9.94 -22.18
N LEU A 35 -9.63 8.88 -22.39
CA LEU A 35 -8.16 8.95 -22.36
C LEU A 35 -7.59 9.99 -23.35
N GLU A 36 -8.18 10.11 -24.53
CA GLU A 36 -7.75 11.07 -25.57
C GLU A 36 -7.93 12.52 -25.12
N ASP A 37 -8.97 12.80 -24.33
CA ASP A 37 -9.22 14.14 -23.80
C ASP A 37 -8.20 14.48 -22.71
N LEU A 38 -7.90 13.53 -21.82
CA LEU A 38 -6.85 13.68 -20.81
C LEU A 38 -5.49 13.94 -21.46
N LYS A 39 -5.14 13.15 -22.47
CA LYS A 39 -3.89 13.28 -23.23
C LYS A 39 -3.76 14.67 -23.86
N ARG A 40 -4.80 15.08 -24.60
CA ARG A 40 -4.84 16.40 -25.26
C ARG A 40 -4.66 17.53 -24.24
N ASN A 41 -5.35 17.46 -23.10
CA ASN A 41 -5.26 18.47 -22.04
C ASN A 41 -3.87 18.50 -21.37
N ALA A 42 -3.26 17.33 -21.13
CA ALA A 42 -1.94 17.22 -20.53
C ALA A 42 -0.84 17.80 -21.45
N ILE A 43 -0.86 17.45 -22.75
CA ILE A 43 0.09 17.97 -23.74
C ILE A 43 -0.06 19.49 -23.88
N ALA A 44 -1.30 19.99 -23.93
CA ALA A 44 -1.56 21.44 -23.95
C ALA A 44 -1.07 22.16 -22.69
N SER A 45 -0.87 21.43 -21.58
CA SER A 45 -0.33 21.96 -20.31
C SER A 45 1.19 21.83 -20.20
N GLY A 46 1.88 21.37 -21.25
CA GLY A 46 3.34 21.27 -21.31
C GLY A 46 3.91 19.89 -20.95
N VAL A 47 3.08 18.86 -20.85
CA VAL A 47 3.54 17.47 -20.64
C VAL A 47 4.02 16.89 -21.97
N THR A 48 5.17 16.21 -21.97
CA THR A 48 5.69 15.55 -23.17
C THR A 48 4.92 14.25 -23.45
N GLU A 49 4.95 13.79 -24.71
CA GLU A 49 4.35 12.51 -25.10
C GLU A 49 4.97 11.34 -24.31
N ASP A 50 6.29 11.36 -24.10
CA ASP A 50 7.01 10.35 -23.32
C ASP A 50 6.62 10.35 -21.84
N ASP A 51 6.47 11.53 -21.22
CA ASP A 51 5.99 11.65 -19.84
C ASP A 51 4.56 11.13 -19.70
N PHE A 52 3.70 11.44 -20.67
CA PHE A 52 2.33 10.94 -20.68
C PHE A 52 2.30 9.41 -20.83
N GLN A 53 3.12 8.86 -21.73
CA GLN A 53 3.26 7.41 -21.89
C GLN A 53 3.80 6.75 -20.60
N ALA A 54 4.79 7.34 -19.94
CA ALA A 54 5.32 6.88 -18.67
C ALA A 54 4.25 6.90 -17.56
N PHE A 55 3.38 7.90 -17.55
CA PHE A 55 2.23 7.97 -16.64
C PHE A 55 1.25 6.81 -16.89
N LEU A 56 0.95 6.49 -18.15
CA LEU A 56 0.08 5.36 -18.50
C LEU A 56 0.71 4.02 -18.09
N VAL A 57 2.01 3.83 -18.33
CA VAL A 57 2.74 2.63 -17.91
C VAL A 57 2.69 2.47 -16.38
N TYR A 58 2.89 3.56 -15.64
CA TYR A 58 2.78 3.53 -14.18
C TYR A 58 1.36 3.18 -13.73
N ALA A 59 0.34 3.84 -14.28
CA ALA A 59 -1.06 3.59 -13.93
C ALA A 59 -1.48 2.14 -14.23
N GLY A 60 -1.14 1.64 -15.42
CA GLY A 60 -1.37 0.25 -15.81
C GLY A 60 -0.66 -0.72 -14.87
N GLY A 61 0.58 -0.42 -14.47
CA GLY A 61 1.32 -1.19 -13.47
C GLY A 61 0.60 -1.24 -12.11
N VAL A 62 0.08 -0.10 -11.64
CA VAL A 62 -0.68 -0.03 -10.37
C VAL A 62 -1.96 -0.85 -10.45
N PHE A 63 -2.72 -0.75 -11.54
CA PHE A 63 -3.94 -1.53 -11.71
C PHE A 63 -3.66 -3.03 -11.82
N ALA A 64 -2.64 -3.43 -12.59
CA ALA A 64 -2.28 -4.83 -12.78
C ALA A 64 -1.78 -5.51 -11.49
N ASN A 65 -1.10 -4.76 -10.61
CA ASN A 65 -0.57 -5.28 -9.35
C ASN A 65 -1.46 -4.95 -8.13
N SER A 66 -2.57 -4.24 -8.32
CA SER A 66 -3.41 -3.71 -7.23
C SER A 66 -2.61 -2.91 -6.18
N GLY A 67 -1.57 -2.18 -6.63
CA GLY A 67 -0.65 -1.46 -5.76
C GLY A 67 0.63 -1.06 -6.49
N ASN A 68 1.50 -0.29 -5.83
CA ASN A 68 2.76 0.22 -6.41
C ASN A 68 3.99 -0.68 -6.14
N TYR A 69 3.75 -1.98 -5.91
CA TYR A 69 4.78 -3.00 -5.77
C TYR A 69 4.48 -4.13 -6.74
N LYS A 70 5.50 -4.69 -7.37
CA LYS A 70 5.35 -5.80 -8.31
C LYS A 70 4.96 -7.05 -7.53
N GLY A 71 3.87 -7.70 -7.92
CA GLY A 71 3.45 -8.97 -7.33
C GLY A 71 4.42 -10.12 -7.63
N PHE A 72 5.28 -9.97 -8.64
CA PHE A 72 6.43 -10.84 -8.87
C PHE A 72 7.71 -10.08 -8.54
N GLY A 73 8.40 -10.52 -7.49
CA GLY A 73 9.65 -9.91 -7.02
C GLY A 73 9.49 -8.97 -5.83
N ASP A 74 8.27 -8.63 -5.41
CA ASP A 74 7.99 -7.85 -4.20
C ASP A 74 8.73 -6.49 -4.13
N THR A 75 9.09 -5.95 -5.29
CA THR A 75 9.84 -4.70 -5.42
C THR A 75 8.91 -3.54 -5.75
N LYS A 76 9.17 -2.38 -5.15
CA LYS A 76 8.48 -1.14 -5.52
C LYS A 76 8.80 -0.74 -6.96
N PHE A 77 7.82 -0.15 -7.65
CA PHE A 77 8.04 0.55 -8.91
C PHE A 77 7.54 1.99 -8.81
N VAL A 78 8.23 2.89 -9.49
CA VAL A 78 7.95 4.33 -9.51
C VAL A 78 7.67 4.79 -10.94
N PRO A 79 6.94 5.89 -11.15
CA PRO A 79 6.70 6.43 -12.48
C PRO A 79 8.03 6.89 -13.11
N ASN A 80 8.20 6.66 -14.41
CA ASN A 80 9.35 7.16 -15.17
C ASN A 80 9.09 8.56 -15.76
N LEU A 81 8.59 9.47 -14.93
CA LEU A 81 8.37 10.87 -15.24
C LEU A 81 8.65 11.71 -13.99
N SER A 82 8.82 13.02 -14.15
CA SER A 82 8.98 13.90 -13.01
C SER A 82 7.69 14.02 -12.19
N ASP A 83 7.81 14.33 -10.90
CA ASP A 83 6.65 14.60 -10.07
C ASP A 83 5.89 15.86 -10.50
N GLY A 84 6.59 16.85 -11.08
CA GLY A 84 6.01 18.02 -11.73
C GLY A 84 5.16 17.65 -12.95
N SER A 85 5.67 16.80 -13.85
CA SER A 85 4.93 16.32 -15.02
C SER A 85 3.68 15.54 -14.60
N PHE A 86 3.79 14.69 -13.57
CA PHE A 86 2.62 13.97 -13.03
C PHE A 86 1.61 14.96 -12.46
N GLU A 87 2.05 15.94 -11.67
CA GLU A 87 1.18 16.97 -11.10
C GLU A 87 0.44 17.77 -12.19
N LEU A 88 1.11 18.09 -13.30
CA LEU A 88 0.48 18.70 -14.45
C LEU A 88 -0.63 17.81 -15.02
N ILE A 89 -0.37 16.53 -15.27
CA ILE A 89 -1.39 15.57 -15.75
C ILE A 89 -2.60 15.55 -14.81
N VAL A 90 -2.38 15.48 -13.50
CA VAL A 90 -3.44 15.51 -12.49
C VAL A 90 -4.27 16.78 -12.61
N LYS A 91 -3.62 17.96 -12.69
CA LYS A 91 -4.29 19.27 -12.78
C LYS A 91 -5.01 19.49 -14.12
N SER A 92 -4.52 18.90 -15.20
CA SER A 92 -5.13 18.98 -16.53
C SER A 92 -6.40 18.13 -16.64
N SER A 93 -6.60 17.15 -15.75
CA SER A 93 -7.75 16.25 -15.77
C SER A 93 -9.08 16.94 -15.49
N LYS A 94 -10.15 16.45 -16.10
CA LYS A 94 -11.53 16.84 -15.80
C LYS A 94 -11.92 16.54 -14.36
N ALA A 95 -11.39 15.46 -13.78
CA ALA A 95 -11.58 15.13 -12.37
C ALA A 95 -11.08 16.26 -11.45
N TYR A 96 -9.92 16.84 -11.76
CA TYR A 96 -9.40 17.98 -11.02
C TYR A 96 -10.21 19.26 -11.23
N LYS A 97 -10.72 19.50 -12.44
CA LYS A 97 -11.62 20.65 -12.70
C LYS A 97 -12.92 20.55 -11.88
N ASN A 98 -13.45 19.34 -11.69
CA ASN A 98 -14.67 19.10 -10.94
C ASN A 98 -14.47 19.20 -9.42
N ASP A 99 -13.33 18.75 -8.89
CA ASP A 99 -13.04 18.76 -7.45
C ASP A 99 -11.54 19.00 -7.17
N SER A 100 -11.11 20.23 -7.43
CA SER A 100 -9.70 20.64 -7.32
C SER A 100 -9.18 20.52 -5.89
N THR A 101 -10.03 20.75 -4.89
CA THR A 101 -9.65 20.71 -3.47
C THR A 101 -9.35 19.28 -3.04
N HIS A 102 -10.23 18.34 -3.37
CA HIS A 102 -10.02 16.94 -3.01
C HIS A 102 -8.85 16.32 -3.77
N LEU A 103 -8.76 16.54 -5.10
CA LEU A 103 -7.67 15.99 -5.89
C LEU A 103 -6.31 16.58 -5.50
N SER A 104 -6.24 17.87 -5.16
CA SER A 104 -5.01 18.48 -4.63
C SER A 104 -4.55 17.80 -3.34
N LYS A 105 -5.47 17.60 -2.38
CA LYS A 105 -5.17 16.88 -1.14
C LYS A 105 -4.75 15.44 -1.40
N LEU A 106 -5.41 14.76 -2.33
CA LEU A 106 -5.11 13.37 -2.66
C LEU A 106 -3.72 13.25 -3.29
N TRP A 107 -3.38 14.14 -4.23
CA TRP A 107 -2.06 14.23 -4.83
C TRP A 107 -0.97 14.52 -3.80
N GLN A 108 -1.12 15.57 -2.98
CA GLN A 108 -0.14 15.94 -1.95
C GLN A 108 0.13 14.78 -0.97
N ASN A 109 -0.91 14.04 -0.59
CA ASN A 109 -0.78 12.90 0.33
C ASN A 109 -0.12 11.66 -0.30
N THR A 110 -0.13 11.55 -1.63
CA THR A 110 0.37 10.38 -2.36
C THR A 110 1.70 10.63 -3.07
N ARG A 111 2.03 11.87 -3.46
CA ARG A 111 3.26 12.24 -4.18
C ARG A 111 4.52 11.65 -3.56
N SER A 112 4.76 11.88 -2.27
CA SER A 112 5.93 11.33 -1.57
C SER A 112 5.95 9.80 -1.56
N THR A 113 4.78 9.16 -1.53
CA THR A 113 4.66 7.70 -1.51
C THR A 113 4.89 7.10 -2.88
N ILE A 114 4.47 7.78 -3.95
CA ILE A 114 4.72 7.37 -5.32
C ILE A 114 6.22 7.36 -5.60
N TYR A 115 6.94 8.43 -5.25
CA TYR A 115 8.34 8.63 -5.65
C TYR A 115 9.41 8.22 -4.63
N SER A 116 9.08 8.07 -3.34
CA SER A 116 10.11 7.75 -2.34
C SER A 116 10.73 6.36 -2.53
N ILE A 117 12.05 6.30 -2.63
CA ILE A 117 12.84 5.07 -2.82
C ILE A 117 13.83 4.84 -1.67
N THR A 118 13.51 5.30 -0.46
CA THR A 118 14.33 4.98 0.73
C THR A 118 14.49 3.46 0.85
N PRO A 119 15.62 2.92 1.32
CA PRO A 119 15.91 1.47 1.30
C PRO A 119 14.81 0.60 1.90
N ARG A 120 14.14 1.06 2.96
CA ARG A 120 13.03 0.32 3.58
C ARG A 120 11.80 0.17 2.67
N LEU A 121 11.58 1.11 1.75
CA LEU A 121 10.41 1.16 0.87
C LEU A 121 10.64 0.45 -0.47
N THR A 122 11.84 -0.05 -0.76
CA THR A 122 12.12 -0.64 -2.08
C THR A 122 11.64 -2.08 -2.21
N SER A 123 11.39 -2.75 -1.07
CA SER A 123 10.95 -4.15 -1.00
C SER A 123 9.84 -4.34 0.02
N LEU A 124 8.99 -5.35 -0.21
CA LEU A 124 8.09 -5.84 0.82
C LEU A 124 8.85 -6.68 1.85
N GLY A 125 8.49 -6.55 3.11
CA GLY A 125 9.17 -7.24 4.20
C GLY A 125 8.67 -6.84 5.59
N LEU A 126 8.99 -7.67 6.58
CA LEU A 126 8.68 -7.40 7.98
C LEU A 126 9.79 -6.54 8.60
N ALA A 127 9.39 -5.62 9.49
CA ALA A 127 10.30 -4.78 10.29
C ALA A 127 11.29 -3.95 9.45
N ASP A 128 12.57 -4.25 9.57
CA ASP A 128 13.71 -3.61 8.91
C ASP A 128 13.95 -4.15 7.48
N LYS A 129 13.41 -5.33 7.16
CA LYS A 129 13.60 -5.99 5.85
C LYS A 129 12.72 -5.41 4.74
N GLY A 130 11.78 -4.53 5.06
CA GLY A 130 10.91 -3.89 4.06
C GLY A 130 9.63 -3.30 4.65
N VAL A 131 8.60 -3.22 3.81
CA VAL A 131 7.26 -2.76 4.20
C VAL A 131 6.23 -3.88 4.09
N THR A 132 5.30 -3.92 5.03
CA THR A 132 4.14 -4.82 4.99
C THR A 132 2.95 -4.16 5.67
N THR A 133 1.74 -4.58 5.28
CA THR A 133 0.48 -4.24 5.98
C THR A 133 -0.23 -5.45 6.55
N TYR A 134 0.42 -6.62 6.50
CA TYR A 134 0.02 -7.80 7.28
C TYR A 134 0.34 -7.64 8.77
N PHE A 135 1.38 -6.86 9.07
CA PHE A 135 1.81 -6.52 10.42
C PHE A 135 1.87 -4.99 10.56
N SER A 136 1.47 -4.45 11.71
CA SER A 136 1.69 -3.04 12.01
C SER A 136 3.19 -2.71 12.03
N SER A 137 3.55 -1.46 11.73
CA SER A 137 4.94 -1.03 11.50
C SER A 137 5.90 -1.25 12.68
N ASN A 138 5.37 -1.40 13.90
CA ASN A 138 6.10 -1.68 15.14
C ASN A 138 6.24 -3.18 15.47
N CYS A 139 5.79 -4.08 14.59
CA CYS A 139 5.97 -5.52 14.73
C CYS A 139 7.34 -5.96 14.23
N THR A 140 7.96 -6.84 15.01
CA THR A 140 9.24 -7.49 14.74
C THR A 140 9.04 -8.97 14.37
N GLU A 141 10.12 -9.63 13.95
CA GLU A 141 10.11 -11.09 13.72
C GLU A 141 9.76 -11.88 15.00
N SER A 142 10.21 -11.40 16.16
CA SER A 142 9.81 -11.96 17.47
C SER A 142 8.29 -11.85 17.70
N ASP A 143 7.70 -10.70 17.36
CA ASP A 143 6.25 -10.50 17.47
C ASP A 143 5.48 -11.47 16.55
N SER A 144 5.98 -11.67 15.32
CA SER A 144 5.38 -12.59 14.35
C SER A 144 5.42 -14.04 14.84
N ASN A 145 6.58 -14.50 15.32
CA ASN A 145 6.75 -15.86 15.84
C ASN A 145 5.86 -16.13 17.06
N LEU A 146 5.82 -15.18 18.00
CA LEU A 146 4.96 -15.28 19.19
C LEU A 146 3.48 -15.43 18.83
N VAL A 147 3.01 -14.61 17.89
CA VAL A 147 1.61 -14.66 17.43
C VAL A 147 1.33 -15.95 16.67
N ASN A 148 2.27 -16.42 15.85
CA ASN A 148 2.17 -17.69 15.13
C ASN A 148 2.04 -18.88 16.10
N ASP A 149 2.91 -18.95 17.11
CA ASP A 149 2.87 -20.04 18.09
C ASP A 149 1.59 -20.02 18.92
N TRP A 150 1.12 -18.83 19.31
CA TRP A 150 -0.20 -18.69 19.96
C TRP A 150 -1.34 -19.19 19.06
N MET A 151 -1.35 -18.84 17.77
CA MET A 151 -2.39 -19.29 16.83
C MET A 151 -2.42 -20.81 16.68
N LYS A 152 -1.27 -21.47 16.66
CA LYS A 152 -1.18 -22.95 16.64
C LYS A 152 -1.87 -23.57 17.86
N THR A 153 -1.70 -23.01 19.07
CA THR A 153 -2.40 -23.51 20.27
C THR A 153 -3.91 -23.39 20.18
N LYS A 154 -4.40 -22.43 19.38
CA LYS A 154 -5.83 -22.19 19.15
C LYS A 154 -6.36 -22.88 17.90
N ARG A 155 -5.51 -23.60 17.15
CA ARG A 155 -5.83 -24.21 15.85
C ARG A 155 -6.43 -23.19 14.87
N ILE A 156 -5.88 -21.97 14.89
CA ILE A 156 -6.25 -20.89 13.97
C ILE A 156 -5.19 -20.80 12.89
N GLU A 157 -5.60 -20.88 11.64
CA GLU A 157 -4.73 -20.64 10.50
C GLU A 157 -4.54 -19.14 10.27
N ALA A 158 -3.32 -18.73 9.92
CA ALA A 158 -3.00 -17.31 9.69
C ALA A 158 -3.57 -16.78 8.35
N TYR A 159 -4.22 -17.62 7.54
CA TYR A 159 -4.48 -17.30 6.13
C TYR A 159 -5.36 -16.07 5.88
N MET A 160 -6.20 -15.71 6.85
CA MET A 160 -7.13 -14.58 6.74
C MET A 160 -6.88 -13.53 7.83
N CYS A 161 -5.69 -13.56 8.44
CA CYS A 161 -5.33 -12.78 9.61
C CYS A 161 -4.41 -11.59 9.26
N ARG A 162 -4.57 -10.49 10.00
CA ARG A 162 -3.57 -9.40 10.10
C ARG A 162 -3.29 -9.07 11.56
N THR A 163 -2.03 -8.78 11.87
CA THR A 163 -1.53 -8.55 13.24
C THR A 163 -1.24 -7.09 13.49
N PHE A 164 -1.85 -6.55 14.54
CA PHE A 164 -1.62 -5.18 15.00
C PHE A 164 -1.08 -5.17 16.42
N LYS A 165 0.06 -4.52 16.64
CA LYS A 165 0.67 -4.28 17.94
C LYS A 165 0.35 -2.86 18.40
N THR A 166 -0.33 -2.75 19.53
CA THR A 166 -0.76 -1.50 20.15
C THR A 166 -0.18 -1.36 21.56
N THR A 167 0.01 -0.14 22.04
CA THR A 167 0.23 0.11 23.48
C THR A 167 -1.11 0.08 24.20
N ALA A 168 -1.15 -0.52 25.38
CA ALA A 168 -2.26 -0.44 26.31
C ALA A 168 -2.11 0.79 27.21
N GLU A 169 -3.22 1.19 27.83
CA GLU A 169 -3.28 2.33 28.77
C GLU A 169 -2.37 2.14 29.99
N ASP A 170 -2.03 0.90 30.34
CA ASP A 170 -1.07 0.53 31.39
C ASP A 170 0.40 0.56 30.94
N GLY A 171 0.68 1.03 29.72
CA GLY A 171 2.02 1.06 29.13
C GLY A 171 2.51 -0.29 28.59
N MET A 172 1.73 -1.36 28.69
CA MET A 172 2.10 -2.68 28.19
C MET A 172 1.74 -2.87 26.70
N TRP A 173 2.48 -3.71 25.97
CA TRP A 173 2.15 -4.01 24.58
C TRP A 173 1.01 -5.05 24.49
N LYS A 174 -0.05 -4.71 23.74
CA LYS A 174 -1.11 -5.64 23.34
C LYS A 174 -0.99 -5.94 21.85
N ARG A 175 -1.31 -7.17 21.46
CA ARG A 175 -1.36 -7.60 20.05
C ARG A 175 -2.77 -8.11 19.76
N HIS A 176 -3.34 -7.66 18.66
CA HIS A 176 -4.68 -8.05 18.21
C HIS A 176 -4.59 -8.66 16.81
N GLN A 177 -5.36 -9.73 16.59
CA GLN A 177 -5.55 -10.34 15.28
C GLN A 177 -6.90 -9.93 14.69
N SER A 178 -6.88 -9.41 13.47
CA SER A 178 -8.08 -9.12 12.69
C SER A 178 -8.30 -10.23 11.68
N LEU A 179 -9.49 -10.87 11.68
CA LEU A 179 -9.93 -11.78 10.62
C LEU A 179 -10.78 -11.04 9.60
N HIS A 180 -10.61 -11.36 8.33
CA HIS A 180 -11.28 -10.69 7.20
C HIS A 180 -12.83 -10.61 7.31
N SER A 181 -13.48 -11.58 7.97
CA SER A 181 -14.94 -11.62 8.20
C SER A 181 -15.37 -11.45 9.65
N GLN A 182 -14.43 -11.33 10.60
CA GLN A 182 -14.71 -11.17 12.01
C GLN A 182 -13.64 -10.28 12.66
N TRP A 183 -14.03 -9.11 13.15
CA TRP A 183 -13.26 -8.49 14.22
C TRP A 183 -13.33 -9.46 15.40
N ILE A 184 -12.26 -10.23 15.65
CA ILE A 184 -12.10 -10.86 16.95
C ILE A 184 -11.82 -9.71 17.95
N LYS A 185 -12.89 -9.06 18.43
CA LYS A 185 -12.89 -8.31 19.69
C LYS A 185 -12.86 -9.28 20.87
N ARG A 186 -11.98 -10.30 20.82
CA ARG A 186 -11.56 -10.95 22.05
C ARG A 186 -10.31 -10.22 22.48
N ASN A 187 -10.39 -9.59 23.66
CA ASN A 187 -9.26 -9.14 24.48
C ASN A 187 -8.36 -10.33 24.86
N THR A 188 -7.97 -11.18 23.91
CA THR A 188 -7.00 -12.24 24.11
C THR A 188 -5.64 -11.56 24.14
N ARG A 189 -5.25 -11.11 25.33
CA ARG A 189 -3.88 -10.72 25.64
C ARG A 189 -2.98 -11.87 25.20
N VAL A 190 -2.22 -11.66 24.12
CA VAL A 190 -1.09 -12.54 23.81
C VAL A 190 -0.09 -12.33 24.96
N PRO A 191 0.36 -13.40 25.66
CA PRO A 191 1.27 -13.26 26.79
C PRO A 191 2.48 -12.40 26.39
N THR A 192 2.85 -11.45 27.25
CA THR A 192 4.09 -10.70 27.08
C THR A 192 5.28 -11.64 27.29
N LEU A 193 6.30 -11.51 26.43
CA LEU A 193 7.61 -12.08 26.72
C LEU A 193 8.08 -11.49 28.05
N LYS A 194 8.39 -12.36 29.01
CA LYS A 194 9.08 -11.97 30.24
C LYS A 194 10.51 -11.55 29.91
#